data_AF-X1H785-F1
#
_entry.id   AF-X1H785-F1
#
_cell.length_a   1.000
_cell.length_b   1.000
_cell.length_c   1.000
_cell.angle_alpha   90.00
_cell.angle_beta   90.00
_cell.angle_gamma   90.00
#
_symmetry.space_group_name_H-M   'P 1'
#
loop_
_entity.id
_entity.type
_entity.pdbx_description
1 polymer ?
#
loop_
_entity_poly.entity_id
_entity_poly.type
_entity_poly.pdbx_seq_one_letter_code
_entity_poly.pdbx_strand_id
1 'polypeptide(L)'
;MDEKFMIRGVKRKSTAIESTYRFFQTKDLIISHLKRKGDKEKMFELIGENPNLRSLLIAAATIHLYHYMGIKVKESLDSNQLTIDSTQQLHLIEKQILMEEVSSLLKDSFELERGIFDEIIDLENLFLTLLIEERLRNLQETEKAKKVEDIEDQIEFGLLNIISKFPSFYFYDFIGDLIGLNDDVRWGILEEAAALKGVSLEVEKQLGQEEKEDKFIEVFTLNRLIERMQNQFEFKSYKELQVQTMPIRMIKKKILEYELNKYPISISGLNRYIE
;
A
#
# COMPACT_ATOMS: atom_id res chain seq x y z
N MET A 1 -39.91 -7.72 -20.70
CA MET A 1 -38.89 -8.71 -21.07
C MET A 1 -37.58 -8.24 -20.48
N ASP A 2 -37.27 -8.86 -19.35
CA ASP A 2 -35.98 -9.13 -18.73
C ASP A 2 -35.00 -7.97 -18.49
N GLU A 3 -35.24 -7.29 -17.36
CA GLU A 3 -34.15 -6.80 -16.51
C GLU A 3 -33.27 -8.00 -16.10
N LYS A 4 -32.09 -8.11 -16.72
CA LYS A 4 -31.03 -8.99 -16.21
C LYS A 4 -30.56 -8.44 -14.87
N PHE A 5 -31.06 -9.01 -13.79
CA PHE A 5 -30.45 -8.93 -12.47
C PHE A 5 -29.00 -9.42 -12.56
N MET A 6 -28.05 -8.49 -12.58
CA MET A 6 -26.63 -8.78 -12.48
C MET A 6 -26.31 -8.89 -10.98
N ILE A 7 -26.33 -10.12 -10.45
CA ILE A 7 -25.92 -10.39 -9.07
C ILE A 7 -24.39 -10.18 -9.01
N ARG A 8 -23.95 -9.06 -8.44
CA ARG A 8 -22.55 -8.79 -8.12
C ARG A 8 -22.14 -9.67 -6.93
N GLY A 9 -20.96 -10.30 -7.06
CA GLY A 9 -20.45 -11.40 -6.24
C GLY A 9 -20.71 -11.28 -4.74
N VAL A 10 -21.35 -12.30 -4.20
CA VAL A 10 -21.58 -12.44 -2.76
C VAL A 10 -20.41 -13.23 -2.18
N LYS A 11 -19.56 -12.56 -1.40
CA LYS A 11 -18.32 -13.11 -0.83
C LYS A 11 -18.58 -14.04 0.36
N ARG A 12 -17.80 -15.11 0.48
CA ARG A 12 -17.80 -16.04 1.64
C ARG A 12 -17.44 -15.27 2.93
N LYS A 13 -18.36 -15.25 3.89
CA LYS A 13 -18.26 -14.49 5.16
C LYS A 13 -17.04 -14.84 6.02
N SER A 14 -16.65 -16.10 6.18
CA SER A 14 -15.48 -16.47 6.99
C SER A 14 -14.18 -16.19 6.24
N THR A 15 -14.09 -16.61 4.97
CA THR A 15 -12.83 -16.56 4.21
C THR A 15 -12.47 -15.16 3.73
N ALA A 16 -13.44 -14.30 3.40
CA ALA A 16 -13.17 -12.91 3.00
C ALA A 16 -12.81 -12.02 4.20
N ILE A 17 -13.46 -12.21 5.35
CA ILE A 17 -13.11 -11.52 6.61
C ILE A 17 -11.74 -12.00 7.09
N GLU A 18 -11.52 -13.32 7.07
CA GLU A 18 -10.24 -13.92 7.44
C GLU A 18 -9.12 -13.55 6.45
N SER A 19 -9.38 -13.45 5.15
CA SER A 19 -8.40 -13.01 4.14
C SER A 19 -8.06 -11.53 4.27
N THR A 20 -9.05 -10.67 4.53
CA THR A 20 -8.82 -9.24 4.80
C THR A 20 -8.01 -9.04 6.07
N TYR A 21 -8.38 -9.74 7.14
CA TYR A 21 -7.63 -9.71 8.39
C TYR A 21 -6.24 -10.31 8.21
N ARG A 22 -6.10 -11.48 7.56
CA ARG A 22 -4.81 -12.13 7.25
C ARG A 22 -3.91 -11.27 6.37
N PHE A 23 -4.42 -10.51 5.42
CA PHE A 23 -3.62 -9.62 4.58
C PHE A 23 -3.01 -8.47 5.40
N PHE A 24 -3.83 -7.71 6.13
CA PHE A 24 -3.33 -6.64 7.01
C PHE A 24 -2.47 -7.21 8.15
N GLN A 25 -2.85 -8.37 8.69
CA GLN A 25 -2.02 -9.12 9.63
C GLN A 25 -0.72 -9.57 8.99
N THR A 26 -0.64 -9.96 7.72
CA THR A 26 0.62 -10.39 7.10
C THR A 26 1.64 -9.25 7.10
N LYS A 27 1.23 -8.03 6.76
CA LYS A 27 2.08 -6.84 6.88
C LYS A 27 2.56 -6.66 8.33
N ASP A 28 1.64 -6.68 9.29
CA ASP A 28 1.96 -6.53 10.71
C ASP A 28 2.82 -7.68 11.25
N LEU A 29 2.63 -8.90 10.74
CA LEU A 29 3.36 -10.11 11.12
C LEU A 29 4.79 -10.07 10.59
N ILE A 30 4.99 -9.64 9.33
CA ILE A 30 6.32 -9.38 8.76
C ILE A 30 7.04 -8.33 9.60
N ILE A 31 6.37 -7.21 9.93
CA ILE A 31 6.93 -6.17 10.81
C ILE A 31 7.19 -6.73 12.22
N SER A 32 6.38 -7.65 12.72
CA SER A 32 6.57 -8.24 14.05
C SER A 32 7.85 -9.07 14.13
N HIS A 33 8.31 -9.69 13.03
CA HIS A 33 9.59 -10.39 12.98
C HIS A 33 10.76 -9.43 13.23
N LEU A 34 10.67 -8.18 12.73
CA LEU A 34 11.63 -7.12 13.03
C LEU A 34 11.61 -6.66 14.50
N LYS A 35 10.61 -7.04 15.29
CA LYS A 35 10.54 -6.71 16.73
C LYS A 35 11.07 -7.85 17.61
N ARG A 36 10.83 -9.11 17.22
CA ARG A 36 11.17 -10.31 18.02
C ARG A 36 12.66 -10.63 18.00
N LYS A 37 13.28 -10.76 19.18
CA LYS A 37 14.73 -10.99 19.32
C LYS A 37 15.21 -12.26 18.61
N GLY A 38 14.50 -13.38 18.77
CA GLY A 38 14.88 -14.65 18.13
C GLY A 38 14.72 -14.67 16.61
N ASP A 39 13.83 -13.84 16.05
CA ASP A 39 13.71 -13.69 14.59
C ASP A 39 14.82 -12.77 14.06
N LYS A 40 15.22 -11.74 14.82
CA LYS A 40 16.37 -10.88 14.46
C LYS A 40 17.66 -11.66 14.30
N GLU A 41 17.98 -12.54 15.24
CA GLU A 41 19.20 -13.37 15.18
C GLU A 41 19.22 -14.20 13.88
N LYS A 42 18.09 -14.83 13.53
CA LYS A 42 17.94 -15.58 12.28
C LYS A 42 18.04 -14.69 11.03
N MET A 43 17.51 -13.47 11.06
CA MET A 43 17.63 -12.54 9.93
C MET A 43 19.08 -12.11 9.71
N PHE A 44 19.81 -11.78 10.77
CA PHE A 44 21.22 -11.38 10.64
C PHE A 44 22.11 -12.55 10.23
N GLU A 45 21.80 -13.77 10.66
CA GLU A 45 22.45 -14.99 10.16
C GLU A 45 22.26 -15.17 8.65
N LEU A 46 21.09 -14.82 8.11
CA LEU A 46 20.78 -14.92 6.68
C LEU A 46 21.41 -13.80 5.85
N ILE A 47 21.42 -12.57 6.37
CA ILE A 47 21.90 -11.38 5.63
C ILE A 47 23.42 -11.32 5.58
N GLY A 48 24.11 -11.78 6.64
CA GLY A 48 25.56 -11.66 6.75
C GLY A 48 26.02 -10.24 7.07
N GLU A 49 27.17 -9.83 6.50
CA GLU A 49 27.82 -8.55 6.79
C GLU A 49 27.22 -7.39 5.96
N ASN A 50 27.11 -6.20 6.57
CA ASN A 50 26.50 -4.97 6.01
C ASN A 50 24.99 -5.04 5.70
N PRO A 51 24.14 -5.28 6.71
CA PRO A 51 22.69 -5.26 6.53
C PRO A 51 22.19 -3.87 6.11
N ASN A 52 21.26 -3.84 5.16
CA ASN A 52 20.52 -2.64 4.77
C ASN A 52 19.01 -2.87 4.91
N LEU A 53 18.21 -1.81 4.78
CA LEU A 53 16.76 -1.93 5.00
C LEU A 53 16.10 -2.92 4.04
N ARG A 54 16.53 -2.94 2.77
CA ARG A 54 16.04 -3.88 1.75
C ARG A 54 16.32 -5.32 2.17
N SER A 55 17.56 -5.66 2.55
CA SER A 55 17.92 -7.01 2.96
C SER A 55 17.20 -7.45 4.24
N LEU A 56 16.95 -6.52 5.18
CA LEU A 56 16.14 -6.77 6.38
C LEU A 56 14.69 -7.10 6.05
N LEU A 57 14.05 -6.36 5.13
CA LEU A 57 12.66 -6.62 4.74
C LEU A 57 12.51 -7.94 3.98
N ILE A 58 13.44 -8.23 3.07
CA ILE A 58 13.48 -9.51 2.35
C ILE A 58 13.68 -10.65 3.35
N ALA A 59 14.62 -10.55 4.29
CA ALA A 59 14.85 -11.58 5.29
C ALA A 59 13.63 -11.80 6.21
N ALA A 60 12.93 -10.72 6.61
CA ALA A 60 11.71 -10.81 7.40
C ALA A 60 10.59 -11.54 6.62
N ALA A 61 10.42 -11.22 5.34
CA ALA A 61 9.48 -11.91 4.46
C ALA A 61 9.86 -13.39 4.29
N THR A 62 11.13 -13.70 4.05
CA THR A 62 11.66 -15.07 3.95
C THR A 62 11.37 -15.89 5.22
N ILE A 63 11.62 -15.32 6.41
CA ILE A 63 11.30 -15.99 7.68
C ILE A 63 9.80 -16.24 7.80
N HIS A 64 8.98 -15.27 7.43
CA HIS A 64 7.53 -15.41 7.45
C HIS A 64 7.06 -16.55 6.52
N LEU A 65 7.49 -16.54 5.27
CA LEU A 65 7.17 -17.56 4.27
C LEU A 65 7.62 -18.95 4.73
N TYR A 66 8.85 -19.05 5.25
CA TYR A 66 9.47 -20.32 5.60
C TYR A 66 8.92 -20.96 6.89
N HIS A 67 8.78 -20.17 7.97
CA HIS A 67 8.41 -20.67 9.30
C HIS A 67 6.91 -20.58 9.58
N TYR A 68 6.22 -19.60 9.02
CA TYR A 68 4.81 -19.33 9.33
C TYR A 68 3.87 -19.79 8.22
N MET A 69 4.26 -19.62 6.95
CA MET A 69 3.47 -20.12 5.82
C MET A 69 3.88 -21.53 5.36
N GLY A 70 5.02 -22.05 5.85
CA GLY A 70 5.49 -23.40 5.55
C GLY A 70 5.97 -23.60 4.12
N ILE A 71 6.32 -22.53 3.41
CA ILE A 71 6.86 -22.61 2.04
C ILE A 71 8.28 -23.17 2.09
N LYS A 72 8.53 -24.22 1.30
CA LYS A 72 9.81 -24.93 1.20
C LYS A 72 10.32 -24.93 -0.24
N VAL A 73 11.63 -25.01 -0.38
CA VAL A 73 12.31 -25.06 -1.68
C VAL A 73 12.31 -26.51 -2.18
N LYS A 74 11.98 -26.70 -3.45
CA LYS A 74 11.83 -28.04 -4.05
C LYS A 74 13.13 -28.86 -4.07
N GLU A 75 14.28 -28.19 -4.14
CA GLU A 75 15.62 -28.79 -4.20
C GLU A 75 16.02 -29.57 -2.93
N SER A 76 15.31 -29.40 -1.82
CA SER A 76 15.59 -30.09 -0.54
C SER A 76 15.14 -31.56 -0.50
N LEU A 77 14.23 -31.98 -1.38
CA LEU A 77 13.56 -33.28 -1.33
C LEU A 77 14.44 -34.47 -1.76
N ASP A 78 15.61 -34.21 -2.38
CA ASP A 78 16.51 -35.26 -2.89
C ASP A 78 17.64 -35.65 -1.91
N SER A 79 17.73 -35.01 -0.74
CA SER A 79 18.83 -35.22 0.22
C SER A 79 18.52 -36.28 1.29
N ASN A 80 18.51 -37.55 0.89
CA ASN A 80 18.08 -38.68 1.72
C ASN A 80 19.08 -39.20 2.79
N GLN A 81 20.00 -38.40 3.32
CA GLN A 81 20.88 -38.78 4.44
C GLN A 81 21.31 -37.57 5.26
N LEU A 82 20.68 -37.32 6.42
CA LEU A 82 21.00 -36.14 7.24
C LEU A 82 21.14 -36.46 8.73
N THR A 83 22.29 -36.08 9.29
CA THR A 83 22.56 -35.89 10.72
C THR A 83 21.99 -34.55 11.22
N ILE A 84 21.89 -34.34 12.54
CA ILE A 84 21.33 -33.10 13.13
C ILE A 84 22.03 -31.82 12.62
N ASP A 85 23.36 -31.84 12.48
CA ASP A 85 24.14 -30.69 11.96
C ASP A 85 23.83 -30.40 10.49
N SER A 86 23.63 -31.46 9.69
CA SER A 86 23.24 -31.31 8.30
C SER A 86 21.80 -30.80 8.13
N THR A 87 20.91 -31.07 9.10
CA THR A 87 19.55 -30.52 9.10
C THR A 87 19.55 -29.01 9.35
N GLN A 88 20.37 -28.51 10.27
CA GLN A 88 20.49 -27.06 10.51
C GLN A 88 21.08 -26.32 9.30
N GLN A 89 22.11 -26.89 8.68
CA GLN A 89 22.71 -26.33 7.46
C GLN A 89 21.72 -26.32 6.28
N LEU A 90 20.93 -27.37 6.11
CA LEU A 90 19.88 -27.38 5.09
C LEU A 90 18.82 -26.31 5.31
N HIS A 91 18.36 -26.12 6.55
CA HIS A 91 17.42 -25.05 6.86
C HIS A 91 17.97 -23.65 6.56
N LEU A 92 19.29 -23.47 6.62
CA LEU A 92 19.93 -22.21 6.24
C LEU A 92 19.95 -22.05 4.72
N ILE A 93 20.37 -23.08 3.99
CA ILE A 93 20.42 -23.10 2.52
C ILE A 93 19.04 -22.86 1.91
N GLU A 94 18.00 -23.54 2.42
CA GLU A 94 16.63 -23.35 1.93
C GLU A 94 16.14 -21.90 2.09
N LYS A 95 16.49 -21.26 3.21
CA LYS A 95 16.11 -19.86 3.45
C LYS A 95 16.91 -18.91 2.56
N GLN A 96 18.18 -19.21 2.26
CA GLN A 96 18.98 -18.42 1.33
C GLN A 96 18.38 -18.46 -0.07
N ILE A 97 18.04 -19.66 -0.58
CA ILE A 97 17.38 -19.81 -1.87
C ILE A 97 16.03 -19.04 -1.89
N LEU A 98 15.22 -19.19 -0.84
CA LEU A 98 13.96 -18.47 -0.74
C LEU A 98 14.16 -16.94 -0.68
N MET A 99 15.23 -16.46 -0.04
CA MET A 99 15.59 -15.04 -0.01
C MET A 99 15.95 -14.51 -1.40
N GLU A 100 16.68 -15.29 -2.20
CA GLU A 100 17.00 -14.96 -3.60
C GLU A 100 15.73 -14.92 -4.47
N GLU A 101 14.83 -15.89 -4.30
CA GLU A 101 13.53 -15.91 -4.99
C GLU A 101 12.68 -14.68 -4.66
N VAL A 102 12.57 -14.33 -3.37
CA VAL A 102 11.84 -13.13 -2.92
C VAL A 102 12.49 -11.87 -3.49
N SER A 103 13.82 -11.77 -3.46
CA SER A 103 14.54 -10.63 -4.04
C SER A 103 14.29 -10.49 -5.54
N SER A 104 14.30 -11.61 -6.28
CA SER A 104 14.02 -11.67 -7.71
C SER A 104 12.57 -11.30 -8.06
N LEU A 105 11.61 -11.67 -7.21
CA LEU A 105 10.21 -11.28 -7.36
C LEU A 105 10.02 -9.77 -7.15
N LEU A 106 10.67 -9.21 -6.13
CA LEU A 106 10.53 -7.79 -5.79
C LEU A 106 11.28 -6.87 -6.77
N LYS A 107 12.36 -7.34 -7.41
CA LYS A 107 13.18 -6.56 -8.37
C LYS A 107 13.53 -5.17 -7.81
N ASP A 108 13.05 -4.12 -8.47
CA ASP A 108 13.31 -2.72 -8.14
C ASP A 108 12.17 -2.09 -7.34
N SER A 109 11.17 -2.87 -6.91
CA SER A 109 9.97 -2.34 -6.22
C SER A 109 10.32 -1.57 -4.96
N PHE A 110 11.36 -1.98 -4.23
CA PHE A 110 11.82 -1.24 -3.06
C PHE A 110 12.33 0.16 -3.39
N GLU A 111 13.12 0.31 -4.47
CA GLU A 111 13.64 1.63 -4.87
C GLU A 111 12.52 2.50 -5.46
N LEU A 112 11.55 1.89 -6.16
CA LEU A 112 10.37 2.58 -6.67
C LEU A 112 9.46 3.08 -5.52
N GLU A 113 9.09 2.21 -4.58
CA GLU A 113 8.32 2.59 -3.39
C GLU A 113 9.03 3.70 -2.60
N ARG A 114 10.33 3.55 -2.36
CA ARG A 114 11.12 4.57 -1.69
C ARG A 114 11.07 5.90 -2.44
N GLY A 115 11.24 5.89 -3.76
CA GLY A 115 11.15 7.10 -4.58
C GLY A 115 9.79 7.80 -4.44
N ILE A 116 8.70 7.03 -4.39
CA ILE A 116 7.36 7.58 -4.15
C ILE A 116 7.23 8.17 -2.74
N PHE A 117 7.76 7.49 -1.71
CA PHE A 117 7.75 8.02 -0.35
C PHE A 117 8.57 9.29 -0.20
N ASP A 118 9.74 9.37 -0.82
CA ASP A 118 10.59 10.56 -0.81
C ASP A 118 9.83 11.76 -1.43
N GLU A 119 9.13 11.56 -2.56
CA GLU A 119 8.28 12.60 -3.19
C GLU A 119 7.10 13.03 -2.30
N ILE A 120 6.43 12.10 -1.60
CA ILE A 120 5.37 12.44 -0.63
C ILE A 120 5.94 13.28 0.51
N ILE A 121 7.06 12.86 1.09
CA ILE A 121 7.69 13.54 2.23
C ILE A 121 8.14 14.94 1.84
N ASP A 122 8.76 15.10 0.68
CA ASP A 122 9.19 16.40 0.17
C ASP A 122 8.01 17.35 0.00
N LEU A 123 6.89 16.86 -0.56
CA LEU A 123 5.67 17.63 -0.70
C LEU A 123 5.06 18.00 0.65
N GLU A 124 4.94 17.04 1.58
CA GLU A 124 4.44 17.29 2.94
C GLU A 124 5.28 18.35 3.67
N ASN A 125 6.60 18.31 3.52
CA ASN A 125 7.50 19.30 4.12
C ASN A 125 7.26 20.72 3.59
N LEU A 126 6.95 20.87 2.30
CA LEU A 126 6.59 22.17 1.72
C LEU A 126 5.30 22.72 2.34
N PHE A 127 4.26 21.88 2.45
CA PHE A 127 3.00 22.27 3.10
C PHE A 127 3.21 22.61 4.57
N LEU A 128 3.91 21.79 5.34
CA LEU A 128 4.19 22.05 6.75
C LEU A 128 4.95 23.36 6.94
N THR A 129 5.94 23.64 6.09
CA THR A 129 6.71 24.89 6.13
C THR A 129 5.78 26.09 5.89
N LEU A 130 4.93 26.04 4.86
CA LEU A 130 3.96 27.09 4.57
C LEU A 130 3.02 27.33 5.76
N LEU A 131 2.44 26.26 6.32
CA LEU A 131 1.48 26.34 7.43
C LEU A 131 2.11 26.88 8.72
N ILE A 132 3.34 26.50 9.02
CA ILE A 132 4.08 26.99 10.20
C ILE A 132 4.35 28.49 10.05
N GLU A 133 4.85 28.92 8.89
CA GLU A 133 5.15 30.33 8.65
C GLU A 133 3.89 31.23 8.64
N GLU A 134 2.78 30.74 8.07
CA GLU A 134 1.49 31.43 8.12
C GLU A 134 1.04 31.63 9.57
N ARG A 135 1.15 30.58 10.40
CA ARG A 135 0.80 30.65 11.82
C ARG A 135 1.69 31.62 12.60
N LEU A 136 2.98 31.67 12.29
CA LEU A 136 3.94 32.58 12.92
C LEU A 136 3.78 34.04 12.45
N ARG A 137 2.85 34.32 11.52
CA ARG A 137 2.64 35.63 10.86
C ARG A 137 3.91 36.13 10.17
N ASN A 138 4.72 35.20 9.68
CA ASN A 138 5.99 35.50 9.01
C ASN A 138 5.81 35.77 7.51
N LEU A 139 4.58 35.67 6.97
CA LEU A 139 4.31 35.79 5.54
C LEU A 139 3.38 36.96 5.21
N GLN A 140 3.78 37.77 4.24
CA GLN A 140 2.87 38.70 3.57
C GLN A 140 1.99 37.95 2.56
N GLU A 141 0.80 38.49 2.23
CA GLU A 141 -0.17 37.82 1.34
C GLU A 141 0.42 37.51 -0.05
N THR A 142 1.27 38.39 -0.58
CA THR A 142 1.98 38.19 -1.86
C THR A 142 3.01 37.07 -1.80
N GLU A 143 3.69 36.90 -0.65
CA GLU A 143 4.68 35.83 -0.45
C GLU A 143 3.98 34.48 -0.27
N LYS A 144 2.85 34.47 0.44
CA LYS A 144 1.98 33.30 0.57
C LYS A 144 1.48 32.82 -0.80
N ALA A 145 0.94 33.73 -1.62
CA ALA A 145 0.46 33.40 -2.95
C ALA A 145 1.57 32.76 -3.81
N LYS A 146 2.78 33.34 -3.77
CA LYS A 146 3.94 32.79 -4.48
C LYS A 146 4.33 31.40 -3.99
N LYS A 147 4.37 31.16 -2.68
CA LYS A 147 4.69 29.82 -2.14
C LYS A 147 3.65 28.78 -2.49
N VAL A 148 2.37 29.16 -2.56
CA VAL A 148 1.30 28.26 -3.02
C VAL A 148 1.47 27.92 -4.50
N GLU A 149 1.81 28.89 -5.33
CA GLU A 149 2.15 28.67 -6.74
C GLU A 149 3.38 27.75 -6.90
N ASP A 150 4.43 27.97 -6.11
CA ASP A 150 5.61 27.09 -6.09
C ASP A 150 5.22 25.64 -5.71
N ILE A 151 4.35 25.44 -4.72
CA ILE A 151 3.83 24.12 -4.34
C ILE A 151 2.99 23.51 -5.47
N GLU A 152 2.13 24.30 -6.13
CA GLU A 152 1.36 23.86 -7.28
C GLU A 152 2.25 23.32 -8.40
N ASP A 153 3.33 24.02 -8.70
CA ASP A 153 4.29 23.62 -9.72
C ASP A 153 5.04 22.34 -9.32
N GLN A 154 5.40 22.19 -8.04
CA GLN A 154 6.02 20.96 -7.52
C GLN A 154 5.06 19.76 -7.60
N ILE A 155 3.79 19.94 -7.24
CA ILE A 155 2.76 18.90 -7.40
C ILE A 155 2.66 18.48 -8.86
N GLU A 156 2.53 19.45 -9.78
CA GLU A 156 2.39 19.16 -11.21
C GLU A 156 3.62 18.42 -11.75
N PHE A 157 4.82 18.85 -11.37
CA PHE A 157 6.06 18.18 -11.74
C PHE A 157 6.11 16.74 -11.19
N GLY A 158 5.78 16.54 -9.90
CA GLY A 158 5.75 15.22 -9.27
C GLY A 158 4.74 14.28 -9.95
N LEU A 159 3.54 14.77 -10.26
CA LEU A 159 2.52 14.01 -11.00
C LEU A 159 3.04 13.54 -12.35
N LEU A 160 3.65 14.43 -13.14
CA LEU A 160 4.21 14.09 -14.46
C LEU A 160 5.42 13.15 -14.36
N ASN A 161 6.26 13.32 -13.33
CA ASN A 161 7.40 12.46 -13.05
C ASN A 161 6.95 11.03 -12.76
N ILE A 162 5.94 10.87 -11.89
CA ILE A 162 5.36 9.57 -11.55
C ILE A 162 4.70 8.95 -12.78
N ILE A 163 3.91 9.74 -13.52
CA ILE A 163 3.20 9.26 -14.71
C ILE A 163 4.15 8.69 -15.78
N SER A 164 5.34 9.28 -15.90
CA SER A 164 6.31 8.95 -16.94
C SER A 164 7.31 7.85 -16.55
N LYS A 165 7.72 7.78 -15.28
CA LYS A 165 8.80 6.87 -14.83
C LYS A 165 8.31 5.64 -14.08
N PHE A 166 7.10 5.66 -13.52
CA PHE A 166 6.62 4.60 -12.64
C PHE A 166 5.50 3.78 -13.31
N PRO A 167 5.38 2.49 -12.95
CA PRO A 167 4.20 1.70 -13.28
C PRO A 167 2.91 2.38 -12.78
N SER A 168 1.81 2.22 -13.51
CA SER A 168 0.57 2.99 -13.26
C SER A 168 -0.04 2.78 -11.88
N PHE A 169 0.20 1.65 -11.22
CA PHE A 169 -0.34 1.40 -9.88
C PHE A 169 0.27 2.34 -8.82
N TYR A 170 1.57 2.66 -8.93
CA TYR A 170 2.21 3.65 -8.05
C TYR A 170 1.58 5.04 -8.15
N PHE A 171 1.07 5.42 -9.32
CA PHE A 171 0.34 6.66 -9.47
C PHE A 171 -0.94 6.64 -8.64
N TYR A 172 -1.75 5.58 -8.74
CA TYR A 172 -3.00 5.50 -7.98
C TYR A 172 -2.73 5.48 -6.48
N ASP A 173 -1.72 4.72 -6.03
CA ASP A 173 -1.32 4.68 -4.63
C ASP A 173 -0.83 6.05 -4.14
N PHE A 174 0.02 6.72 -4.91
CA PHE A 174 0.53 8.06 -4.59
C PHE A 174 -0.58 9.10 -4.43
N ILE A 175 -1.52 9.17 -5.38
CA ILE A 175 -2.67 10.08 -5.22
C ILE A 175 -3.52 9.64 -4.05
N GLY A 176 -3.77 8.34 -3.92
CA GLY A 176 -4.55 7.74 -2.85
C GLY A 176 -4.06 8.14 -1.46
N ASP A 177 -2.75 8.20 -1.26
CA ASP A 177 -2.11 8.64 -0.02
C ASP A 177 -2.22 10.17 0.16
N LEU A 178 -1.92 10.95 -0.89
CA LEU A 178 -1.94 12.42 -0.82
C LEU A 178 -3.31 13.04 -0.58
N ILE A 179 -4.40 12.32 -0.87
CA ILE A 179 -5.77 12.82 -0.64
C ILE A 179 -6.58 11.96 0.34
N GLY A 180 -5.94 10.97 0.98
CA GLY A 180 -6.57 10.10 1.98
C GLY A 180 -7.53 9.03 1.45
N LEU A 181 -7.65 8.84 0.13
CA LEU A 181 -8.54 7.82 -0.45
C LEU A 181 -8.15 6.39 -0.05
N ASN A 182 -6.86 6.12 0.18
CA ASN A 182 -6.41 4.79 0.58
C ASN A 182 -7.00 4.36 1.93
N ASP A 183 -7.06 5.27 2.89
CA ASP A 183 -7.66 5.01 4.19
C ASP A 183 -9.18 4.88 4.09
N ASP A 184 -9.85 5.71 3.28
CA ASP A 184 -11.29 5.60 3.05
C ASP A 184 -11.68 4.27 2.39
N VAL A 185 -10.91 3.80 1.41
CA VAL A 185 -11.14 2.51 0.76
C VAL A 185 -10.90 1.37 1.75
N ARG A 186 -9.82 1.45 2.54
CA ARG A 186 -9.50 0.46 3.58
C ARG A 186 -10.62 0.39 4.62
N TRP A 187 -11.09 1.52 5.13
CA TRP A 187 -12.20 1.57 6.08
C TRP A 187 -13.49 1.02 5.49
N GLY A 188 -13.85 1.40 4.25
CA GLY A 188 -15.02 0.87 3.58
C GLY A 188 -14.99 -0.66 3.43
N ILE A 189 -13.83 -1.23 3.10
CA ILE A 189 -13.65 -2.70 3.04
C ILE A 189 -13.86 -3.33 4.43
N LEU A 190 -13.33 -2.72 5.49
CA LEU A 190 -13.48 -3.21 6.86
C LEU A 190 -14.92 -3.09 7.39
N GLU A 191 -15.63 -2.01 7.07
CA GLU A 191 -17.03 -1.81 7.44
C GLU A 191 -17.98 -2.79 6.74
N GLU A 192 -17.82 -2.97 5.43
CA GLU A 192 -18.58 -3.97 4.66
C GLU A 192 -18.38 -5.38 5.23
N ALA A 193 -17.12 -5.72 5.56
CA ALA A 193 -16.78 -6.98 6.21
C ALA A 193 -17.48 -7.14 7.57
N ALA A 194 -17.67 -6.05 8.33
CA ALA A 194 -18.36 -6.08 9.62
C ALA A 194 -19.89 -6.25 9.47
N ALA A 195 -20.51 -5.55 8.52
CA ALA A 195 -21.96 -5.55 8.29
C ALA A 195 -22.50 -6.91 7.81
N LEU A 196 -21.71 -7.66 7.05
CA LEU A 196 -22.05 -9.00 6.55
C LEU A 196 -22.21 -10.05 7.66
N LYS A 197 -21.89 -9.74 8.93
CA LYS A 197 -22.09 -10.67 10.05
C LYS A 197 -23.57 -11.04 10.30
N GLY A 198 -24.54 -10.22 9.93
CA GLY A 198 -25.96 -10.37 10.32
C GLY A 198 -26.85 -11.31 9.50
N VAL A 199 -26.49 -11.70 8.26
CA VAL A 199 -27.47 -12.20 7.24
C VAL A 199 -27.20 -13.65 6.75
N SER A 200 -26.41 -14.47 7.47
CA SER A 200 -25.49 -15.41 6.78
C SER A 200 -25.88 -16.88 6.49
N LEU A 201 -27.01 -17.44 6.92
CA LEU A 201 -27.17 -18.92 6.86
C LEU A 201 -27.67 -19.49 5.52
N GLU A 202 -28.53 -18.79 4.78
CA GLU A 202 -29.06 -19.29 3.50
C GLU A 202 -28.14 -18.99 2.30
N VAL A 203 -27.43 -17.86 2.38
CA VAL A 203 -26.47 -17.39 1.39
C VAL A 203 -25.19 -18.25 1.40
N GLU A 204 -24.77 -18.75 2.57
CA GLU A 204 -23.61 -19.65 2.73
C GLU A 204 -23.72 -20.95 1.90
N LYS A 205 -24.92 -21.52 1.76
CA LYS A 205 -25.14 -22.77 1.04
C LYS A 205 -25.03 -22.62 -0.48
N GLN A 206 -25.33 -21.44 -1.02
CA GLN A 206 -25.27 -21.20 -2.47
C GLN A 206 -23.83 -20.88 -2.94
N LEU A 207 -22.95 -20.40 -2.06
CA LEU A 207 -21.61 -19.89 -2.39
C LEU A 207 -20.45 -20.88 -2.20
N GLY A 208 -20.77 -22.12 -1.82
CA GLY A 208 -19.80 -23.22 -1.72
C GLY A 208 -19.14 -23.61 -3.05
N GLN A 209 -19.62 -23.09 -4.19
CA GLN A 209 -19.15 -23.46 -5.53
C GLN A 209 -18.13 -22.48 -6.17
N GLU A 210 -17.92 -21.28 -5.60
CA GLU A 210 -17.00 -20.26 -6.17
C GLU A 210 -15.82 -19.96 -5.22
N GLU A 211 -14.61 -20.44 -5.56
CA GLU A 211 -13.43 -20.53 -4.68
C GLU A 211 -12.25 -19.59 -5.01
N LYS A 212 -12.47 -18.41 -5.63
CA LYS A 212 -11.36 -17.66 -6.25
C LYS A 212 -11.10 -16.22 -5.79
N GLU A 213 -11.87 -15.66 -4.85
CA GLU A 213 -11.71 -14.22 -4.52
C GLU A 213 -10.69 -13.93 -3.40
N ASP A 214 -10.39 -14.90 -2.53
CA ASP A 214 -9.51 -14.69 -1.36
C ASP A 214 -8.04 -14.41 -1.72
N LYS A 215 -7.64 -14.58 -2.99
CA LYS A 215 -6.26 -14.36 -3.49
C LYS A 215 -6.00 -12.94 -4.03
N PHE A 216 -6.99 -12.04 -4.05
CA PHE A 216 -6.92 -10.80 -4.82
C PHE A 216 -7.29 -9.53 -4.04
N ILE A 217 -7.16 -9.50 -2.71
CA ILE A 217 -7.60 -8.31 -1.94
C ILE A 217 -6.84 -7.04 -2.28
N GLU A 218 -5.53 -7.14 -2.54
CA GLU A 218 -4.71 -6.01 -2.96
C GLU A 218 -5.14 -5.50 -4.34
N VAL A 219 -5.38 -6.43 -5.29
CA VAL A 219 -5.94 -6.12 -6.61
C VAL A 219 -7.34 -5.50 -6.50
N PHE A 220 -8.17 -5.99 -5.56
CA PHE A 220 -9.50 -5.46 -5.31
C PHE A 220 -9.47 -4.05 -4.70
N THR A 221 -8.55 -3.82 -3.76
CA THR A 221 -8.32 -2.51 -3.14
C THR A 221 -7.87 -1.51 -4.19
N LEU A 222 -6.88 -1.89 -5.00
CA LEU A 222 -6.39 -1.09 -6.12
C LEU A 222 -7.50 -0.81 -7.14
N ASN A 223 -8.31 -1.80 -7.51
CA ASN A 223 -9.43 -1.58 -8.44
C ASN A 223 -10.46 -0.60 -7.88
N ARG A 224 -10.80 -0.69 -6.59
CA ARG A 224 -11.69 0.28 -5.93
C ARG A 224 -11.09 1.68 -5.92
N LEU A 225 -9.79 1.79 -5.65
CA LEU A 225 -9.08 3.06 -5.70
C LEU A 225 -9.12 3.67 -7.10
N ILE A 226 -8.82 2.86 -8.13
CA ILE A 226 -8.91 3.25 -9.54
C ILE A 226 -10.31 3.74 -9.88
N GLU A 227 -11.35 2.98 -9.56
CA GLU A 227 -12.75 3.35 -9.83
C GLU A 227 -13.13 4.66 -9.14
N ARG A 228 -12.76 4.84 -7.87
CA ARG A 228 -13.03 6.09 -7.15
C ARG A 228 -12.31 7.27 -7.78
N MET A 229 -11.02 7.13 -8.10
CA MET A 229 -10.24 8.19 -8.73
C MET A 229 -10.76 8.55 -10.13
N GLN A 230 -11.09 7.56 -10.95
CA GLN A 230 -11.66 7.78 -12.29
C GLN A 230 -12.98 8.54 -12.22
N ASN A 231 -13.85 8.20 -11.27
CA ASN A 231 -15.11 8.90 -11.06
C ASN A 231 -14.91 10.31 -10.50
N GLN A 232 -13.98 10.49 -9.56
CA GLN A 232 -13.74 11.78 -8.90
C GLN A 232 -13.04 12.80 -9.80
N PHE A 233 -12.15 12.35 -10.69
CA PHE A 233 -11.32 13.21 -11.54
C PHE A 233 -11.67 13.09 -13.03
N GLU A 234 -12.74 12.38 -13.36
CA GLU A 234 -13.36 12.31 -14.69
C GLU A 234 -12.41 11.85 -15.82
N PHE A 235 -11.58 10.83 -15.56
CA PHE A 235 -10.73 10.22 -16.59
C PHE A 235 -11.03 8.72 -16.73
N LYS A 236 -10.90 8.18 -17.95
CA LYS A 236 -11.23 6.78 -18.27
C LYS A 236 -10.04 5.84 -18.12
N SER A 237 -8.82 6.34 -18.26
CA SER A 237 -7.63 5.51 -18.17
C SER A 237 -6.39 6.31 -17.81
N TYR A 238 -5.39 5.62 -17.26
CA TYR A 238 -4.08 6.19 -16.98
C TYR A 238 -3.43 6.85 -18.22
N LYS A 239 -3.63 6.28 -19.41
CA LYS A 239 -3.12 6.85 -20.67
C LYS A 239 -3.73 8.21 -20.99
N GLU A 240 -4.95 8.47 -20.54
CA GLU A 240 -5.61 9.76 -20.74
C GLU A 240 -4.94 10.87 -19.94
N LEU A 241 -4.40 10.55 -18.76
CA LEU A 241 -3.65 11.47 -17.90
C LEU A 241 -2.33 11.94 -18.55
N GLN A 242 -1.78 11.16 -19.48
CA GLN A 242 -0.57 11.52 -20.23
C GLN A 242 -0.83 12.58 -21.31
N VAL A 243 -2.10 12.79 -21.70
CA VAL A 243 -2.48 13.64 -22.84
C VAL A 243 -3.39 14.79 -22.41
N GLN A 244 -4.27 14.57 -21.43
CA GLN A 244 -5.23 15.56 -20.96
C GLN A 244 -4.76 16.25 -19.70
N THR A 245 -4.80 17.58 -19.71
CA THR A 245 -4.36 18.41 -18.58
C THR A 245 -5.46 18.65 -17.54
N MET A 246 -6.74 18.48 -17.90
CA MET A 246 -7.86 18.78 -17.00
C MET A 246 -7.92 17.84 -15.78
N PRO A 247 -7.83 16.51 -15.92
CA PRO A 247 -7.79 15.61 -14.76
C PRO A 247 -6.61 15.90 -13.83
N ILE A 248 -5.43 16.21 -14.39
CA ILE A 248 -4.23 16.58 -13.62
C ILE A 248 -4.47 17.86 -12.80
N ARG A 249 -5.13 18.87 -13.38
CA ARG A 249 -5.51 20.10 -12.65
C ARG A 249 -6.49 19.82 -11.52
N MET A 250 -7.47 18.93 -11.74
CA MET A 250 -8.43 18.54 -10.70
C MET A 250 -7.75 17.80 -9.55
N ILE A 251 -6.84 16.87 -9.86
CA ILE A 251 -6.02 16.16 -8.88
C ILE A 251 -5.17 17.14 -8.07
N LYS A 252 -4.43 18.02 -8.75
CA LYS A 252 -3.60 19.05 -8.11
C LYS A 252 -4.40 19.90 -7.11
N LYS A 253 -5.56 20.41 -7.54
CA LYS A 253 -6.45 21.21 -6.69
C LYS A 253 -6.91 20.42 -5.46
N LYS A 254 -7.20 19.12 -5.62
CA LYS A 254 -7.64 18.27 -4.52
C LYS A 254 -6.52 17.99 -3.51
N ILE A 255 -5.30 17.76 -3.99
CA ILE A 255 -4.10 17.60 -3.13
C ILE A 255 -3.91 18.85 -2.28
N LEU A 256 -3.92 20.04 -2.89
CA LEU A 256 -3.82 21.31 -2.16
C LEU A 256 -4.90 21.48 -1.10
N GLU A 257 -6.15 21.25 -1.47
CA GLU A 257 -7.26 21.35 -0.54
C GLU A 257 -7.11 20.38 0.64
N TYR A 258 -6.68 19.16 0.37
CA TYR A 258 -6.52 18.14 1.40
C TYR A 258 -5.37 18.48 2.34
N GLU A 259 -4.17 18.67 1.83
CA GLU A 259 -2.95 18.88 2.63
C GLU A 259 -2.98 20.18 3.45
N LEU A 260 -3.56 21.27 2.93
CA LEU A 260 -3.72 22.52 3.70
C LEU A 260 -4.66 22.37 4.92
N ASN A 261 -5.58 21.41 4.86
CA ASN A 261 -6.59 21.18 5.89
C ASN A 261 -6.33 19.92 6.73
N LYS A 262 -5.33 19.10 6.37
CA LYS A 262 -4.96 17.86 7.05
C LYS A 262 -4.44 18.10 8.46
N TYR A 263 -3.65 19.15 8.64
CA TYR A 263 -2.99 19.44 9.91
C TYR A 263 -3.79 20.45 10.76
N PRO A 264 -4.01 20.20 12.06
CA PRO A 264 -4.62 21.15 12.99
C PRO A 264 -3.65 22.28 13.39
N ILE A 265 -2.79 22.67 12.46
CA ILE A 265 -1.83 23.77 12.60
C ILE A 265 -2.35 24.99 11.83
N SER A 266 -3.11 24.79 10.75
CA SER A 266 -3.79 25.85 9.98
C SER A 266 -5.08 26.28 10.68
N ILE A 267 -5.50 27.54 10.48
CA ILE A 267 -6.77 28.06 11.05
C ILE A 267 -7.96 27.24 10.52
N SER A 268 -7.95 26.89 9.24
CA SER A 268 -8.96 26.04 8.61
C SER A 268 -8.97 24.61 9.16
N GLY A 269 -7.79 24.02 9.39
CA GLY A 269 -7.64 22.70 10.01
C GLY A 269 -8.09 22.69 11.47
N LEU A 270 -7.85 23.77 12.21
CA LEU A 270 -8.38 23.95 13.57
C LEU A 270 -9.91 24.05 13.57
N ASN A 271 -10.51 24.78 12.64
CA ASN A 271 -11.97 24.86 12.51
C ASN A 271 -12.58 23.49 12.19
N ARG A 272 -11.96 22.71 11.28
CA ARG A 272 -12.38 21.32 10.97
C ARG A 272 -12.20 20.33 12.12
N TYR A 273 -11.26 20.57 13.04
CA TYR A 273 -11.01 19.68 14.18
C TYR A 273 -11.96 19.94 15.36
N ILE A 274 -12.56 21.14 15.42
CA ILE A 274 -13.50 21.55 16.47
C ILE A 274 -14.95 21.18 16.10
N GLU A 275 -15.26 21.07 14.81
CA GLU A 275 -16.52 20.53 14.27
C GLU A 275 -16.59 18.99 14.34
#